data_AF-A0A168EIR7-F1
#
_entry.id   AF-A0A168EIR7-F1
#
_cell.length_a   1.000
_cell.length_b   1.000
_cell.length_c   1.000
_cell.angle_alpha   90.00
_cell.angle_beta   90.00
_cell.angle_gamma   90.00
#
_symmetry.space_group_name_H-M   'P 1'
#
loop_
_entity.id
_entity.type
_entity.pdbx_description
1 polymer ?
#
loop_
_entity_poly.entity_id
_entity_poly.type
_entity_poly.pdbx_seq_one_letter_code
_entity_poly.pdbx_strand_id
1 'polypeptide(L)'
;MCTAVIEYVISCLMCNKRKAVGGSKAPLHPLPLVEGAWERTAMDIVGPIQESAKGYRYILVISDYASRTIAYHPQTDGLVERFNRILCDMLACYVSDQPANWDKYLPFVTFVYNTAKQAPTQETPFFLFFG
;
A
#
# COMPACT_ATOMS: atom_id res chain seq x y z
N MET A 1 -18.78 1.31 8.60
CA MET A 1 -17.89 0.13 8.46
C MET A 1 -16.41 0.48 8.57
N CYS A 2 -15.90 1.59 8.02
CA CYS A 2 -14.47 1.95 8.14
C CYS A 2 -13.99 2.35 9.57
N THR A 3 -14.87 2.76 10.48
CA THR A 3 -14.49 3.20 11.83
C THR A 3 -14.03 2.05 12.73
N ALA A 4 -14.64 0.87 12.61
CA ALA A 4 -14.32 -0.30 13.42
C ALA A 4 -12.88 -0.80 13.20
N VAL A 5 -12.37 -0.69 11.96
CA VAL A 5 -10.98 -1.06 11.64
C VAL A 5 -9.99 -0.08 12.27
N ILE A 6 -10.31 1.21 12.24
CA ILE A 6 -9.48 2.24 12.90
C ILE A 6 -9.44 2.00 14.41
N GLU A 7 -10.59 1.75 15.04
CA GLU A 7 -10.69 1.42 16.46
C GLU A 7 -9.91 0.15 16.83
N TYR A 8 -9.98 -0.89 15.99
CA TYR A 8 -9.22 -2.12 16.17
C TYR A 8 -7.69 -1.90 16.07
N VAL A 9 -7.23 -1.14 15.07
CA VAL A 9 -5.80 -0.84 14.89
C VAL A 9 -5.25 0.04 16.03
N ILE A 10 -6.05 0.99 16.53
CA ILE A 10 -5.68 1.85 17.67
C ILE A 10 -5.62 1.04 18.97
N SER A 11 -6.57 0.12 19.18
CA SER A 11 -6.62 -0.72 20.38
C SER A 11 -5.61 -1.88 20.37
N CYS A 12 -5.06 -2.24 19.21
CA CYS A 12 -4.11 -3.33 19.09
C CYS A 12 -2.71 -2.96 19.65
N LEU A 13 -2.36 -3.55 20.80
CA LEU A 13 -1.05 -3.40 21.44
C LEU A 13 0.13 -3.80 20.54
N MET A 14 -0.06 -4.74 19.61
CA MET A 14 0.98 -5.16 18.66
C MET A 14 1.23 -4.09 17.58
N CYS A 15 0.17 -3.46 17.05
CA CYS A 15 0.26 -2.34 16.11
C CYS A 15 0.87 -1.10 16.78
N ASN A 16 0.49 -0.84 18.03
CA ASN A 16 0.97 0.33 18.76
C ASN A 16 2.46 0.20 19.16
N LYS A 17 2.92 -1.02 19.51
CA LYS A 17 4.35 -1.30 19.78
C LYS A 17 5.26 -1.18 18.56
N ARG A 18 4.73 -1.30 17.32
CA ARG A 18 5.50 -1.17 16.07
C ARG A 18 5.72 0.27 15.62
N LYS A 19 5.00 1.26 16.17
CA LYS A 19 5.26 2.67 15.85
C LYS A 19 6.61 3.05 16.44
N ALA A 20 7.64 3.09 15.60
CA ALA A 20 8.94 3.63 15.96
C ALA A 20 8.75 5.09 16.41
N VAL A 21 9.10 5.37 17.66
CA VAL A 21 9.12 6.73 18.21
C VAL A 21 10.31 7.45 17.60
N GLY A 22 10.03 8.38 16.70
CA GLY A 22 10.85 9.53 16.33
C GLY A 22 12.37 9.31 16.23
N GLY A 23 12.84 8.90 15.05
CA GLY A 23 14.18 9.25 14.58
C GLY A 23 14.12 10.49 13.67
N SER A 24 15.21 11.25 13.57
CA SER A 24 15.34 12.27 12.52
C SER A 24 15.18 11.57 11.17
N LYS A 25 14.16 11.96 10.39
CA LYS A 25 13.99 11.43 9.03
C LYS A 25 15.23 11.84 8.24
N ALA A 26 15.91 10.87 7.64
CA ALA A 26 16.99 11.15 6.71
C ALA A 26 16.44 12.09 5.60
N PRO A 27 17.23 13.07 5.11
CA PRO A 27 16.79 13.94 4.03
C PRO A 27 16.37 13.09 2.83
N LEU A 28 15.11 13.20 2.43
CA LEU A 28 14.62 12.56 1.22
C LEU A 28 15.22 13.30 0.02
N HIS A 29 16.09 12.64 -0.73
CA HIS A 29 16.51 13.15 -2.02
C HIS A 29 15.37 12.95 -3.03
N PRO A 30 14.96 14.01 -3.78
CA PRO A 30 13.92 13.87 -4.78
C PRO A 30 14.37 12.89 -5.86
N LEU A 31 13.53 11.90 -6.16
CA LEU A 31 13.78 10.98 -7.27
C LEU A 31 13.53 11.70 -8.61
N PRO A 32 14.30 11.40 -9.67
CA PRO A 32 14.05 11.97 -10.99
C PRO A 32 12.63 11.64 -11.46
N LEU A 33 12.02 12.58 -12.19
CA LEU A 33 10.70 12.39 -12.79
C LEU A 33 10.77 11.23 -13.78
N VAL A 34 9.73 10.41 -13.76
CA VAL A 34 9.56 9.24 -14.62
C VAL A 34 8.34 9.54 -15.50
N GLU A 35 8.51 9.51 -16.81
CA GLU A 35 7.46 9.90 -17.76
C GLU A 35 6.77 8.67 -18.38
N GLY A 36 7.47 7.54 -18.48
CA GLY A 36 6.96 6.30 -19.06
C GLY A 36 6.60 5.23 -18.03
N ALA A 37 5.56 4.46 -18.33
CA ALA A 37 5.27 3.21 -17.61
C ALA A 37 6.46 2.25 -17.70
N TRP A 38 6.75 1.55 -16.61
CA TRP A 38 7.87 0.59 -16.45
C TRP A 38 9.28 1.16 -16.48
N GLU A 39 9.47 2.46 -16.69
CA GLU A 39 10.80 3.08 -16.60
C GLU A 39 11.35 3.00 -15.16
N ARG A 40 10.47 2.93 -14.17
CA ARG A 40 10.86 2.72 -12.78
C ARG A 40 9.79 2.00 -11.97
N THR A 41 10.20 0.93 -11.30
CA THR A 41 9.36 0.18 -10.37
C THR A 41 9.87 0.28 -8.94
N ALA A 42 8.97 0.52 -8.00
CA ALA A 42 9.20 0.29 -6.57
C ALA A 42 8.76 -1.12 -6.21
N MET A 43 9.58 -1.80 -5.40
CA MET A 43 9.22 -3.06 -4.79
C MET A 43 9.32 -2.93 -3.27
N ASP A 44 8.35 -3.47 -2.56
CA ASP A 44 8.38 -3.53 -1.10
C ASP A 44 7.78 -4.84 -0.60
N ILE A 45 8.15 -5.25 0.61
CA ILE A 45 7.67 -6.48 1.25
C ILE A 45 6.82 -6.11 2.46
N VAL A 46 5.56 -6.51 2.43
CA VAL A 46 4.66 -6.41 3.58
C VAL A 46 4.71 -7.73 4.35
N GLY A 47 5.18 -7.69 5.59
CA GLY A 47 5.16 -8.84 6.49
C GLY A 47 6.10 -8.73 7.69
N PRO A 48 6.19 -9.78 8.52
CA PRO A 48 5.35 -10.97 8.47
C PRO A 48 3.91 -10.65 8.92
N ILE A 49 2.92 -11.21 8.21
CA ILE A 49 1.51 -11.20 8.57
C ILE A 49 1.03 -12.61 8.96
N GLN A 50 -0.24 -12.74 9.36
CA GLN A 50 -0.85 -14.03 9.69
C GLN A 50 -0.64 -15.00 8.53
N GLU A 51 -0.27 -16.24 8.84
CA GLU A 51 -0.08 -17.26 7.81
C GLU A 51 -1.39 -17.53 7.07
N SER A 52 -1.35 -17.50 5.74
CA SER A 52 -2.51 -17.83 4.92
C SER A 52 -2.82 -19.33 5.01
N ALA A 53 -4.01 -19.74 4.54
CA ALA A 53 -4.35 -21.16 4.41
C ALA A 53 -3.39 -21.95 3.50
N LYS A 54 -2.56 -21.26 2.70
CA LYS A 54 -1.55 -21.83 1.81
C LYS A 54 -0.11 -21.71 2.35
N GLY A 55 0.08 -21.21 3.56
CA GLY A 55 1.42 -21.06 4.17
C GLY A 55 2.15 -19.76 3.83
N TYR A 56 1.50 -18.78 3.19
CA TYR A 56 2.15 -17.50 2.88
C TYR A 56 2.18 -16.59 4.11
N ARG A 57 3.27 -15.85 4.31
CA ARG A 57 3.46 -14.90 5.42
C ARG A 57 3.87 -13.50 4.99
N TYR A 58 4.14 -13.31 3.71
CA TYR A 58 4.65 -12.08 3.12
C TYR A 58 3.92 -11.78 1.82
N ILE A 59 3.72 -10.49 1.56
CA ILE A 59 3.19 -9.97 0.30
C ILE A 59 4.31 -9.17 -0.36
N LEU A 60 4.66 -9.53 -1.58
CA LEU A 60 5.50 -8.69 -2.43
C LEU A 60 4.60 -7.66 -3.12
N VAL A 61 4.89 -6.39 -2.90
CA VAL A 61 4.26 -5.27 -3.57
C VAL A 61 5.18 -4.79 -4.67
N ILE A 62 4.64 -4.67 -5.89
CA ILE A 62 5.32 -4.06 -7.04
C ILE A 62 4.47 -2.91 -7.53
N SER A 63 5.11 -1.78 -7.82
CA SER A 63 4.45 -0.51 -8.07
C SER A 63 5.18 0.27 -9.15
N ASP A 64 4.45 0.75 -10.15
CA ASP A 64 4.99 1.65 -11.16
C ASP A 64 5.04 3.09 -10.62
N TYR A 65 6.10 3.84 -10.95
CA TYR A 65 6.26 5.23 -10.52
C TYR A 65 5.41 6.21 -11.34
N ALA A 66 5.28 5.99 -12.65
CA ALA A 66 4.49 6.84 -13.53
C ALA A 66 3.00 6.82 -13.15
N SER A 67 2.49 5.67 -12.70
CA SER A 67 1.10 5.53 -12.25
C SER A 67 0.78 6.15 -10.88
N ARG A 68 1.75 6.81 -10.21
CA ARG A 68 1.61 7.27 -8.81
C ARG A 68 1.99 8.73 -8.58
N THR A 69 2.78 9.32 -9.46
CA THR A 69 3.33 10.66 -9.25
C THR A 69 2.68 11.70 -10.16
N ILE A 70 2.54 12.91 -9.64
CA ILE A 70 2.29 14.10 -10.46
C ILE A 70 3.67 14.69 -10.76
N ALA A 71 3.86 15.26 -11.95
CA ALA A 71 5.12 15.78 -12.50
C ALA A 71 5.93 16.78 -11.62
N TYR A 72 5.44 17.14 -10.43
CA TYR A 72 6.05 18.15 -9.56
C TYR A 72 6.19 17.74 -8.08
N HIS A 73 5.92 16.49 -7.71
CA HIS A 73 6.06 16.00 -6.32
C HIS A 73 6.81 14.65 -6.24
N PRO A 74 8.14 14.63 -6.44
CA PRO A 74 8.94 13.40 -6.46
C PRO A 74 9.18 12.75 -5.09
N GLN A 75 8.47 13.15 -4.03
CA GLN A 75 8.48 12.46 -2.73
C GLN A 75 7.69 11.15 -2.84
N THR A 76 8.37 10.14 -3.35
CA THR A 76 7.80 8.90 -3.89
C THR A 76 7.79 7.76 -2.89
N ASP A 77 8.76 7.73 -1.95
CA ASP A 77 8.76 6.78 -0.84
C ASP A 77 7.48 6.89 -0.01
N GLY A 78 7.01 8.12 0.24
CA GLY A 78 5.75 8.36 0.96
C GLY A 78 4.51 7.84 0.22
N LEU A 79 4.55 7.72 -1.11
CA LEU A 79 3.46 7.18 -1.91
C LEU A 79 3.44 5.65 -1.90
N VAL A 80 4.62 5.01 -1.90
CA VAL A 80 4.76 3.55 -1.73
C VAL A 80 4.33 3.14 -0.33
N GLU A 81 4.81 3.82 0.71
CA GLU A 81 4.39 3.59 2.09
C GLU A 81 2.87 3.80 2.27
N ARG A 82 2.31 4.82 1.60
CA ARG A 82 0.88 5.08 1.62
C ARG A 82 0.09 3.99 0.92
N PHE A 83 0.56 3.47 -0.21
CA PHE A 83 -0.06 2.33 -0.87
C PHE A 83 -0.05 1.10 0.03
N ASN A 84 1.10 0.78 0.64
CA ASN A 84 1.21 -0.39 1.53
C ASN A 84 0.26 -0.28 2.71
N ARG A 85 0.08 0.93 3.26
CA ARG A 85 -0.93 1.19 4.28
C ARG A 85 -2.36 0.99 3.77
N ILE A 86 -2.71 1.55 2.61
CA ILE A 86 -4.04 1.37 2.00
C ILE A 86 -4.33 -0.11 1.73
N LEU A 87 -3.35 -0.84 1.21
CA LEU A 87 -3.44 -2.29 0.96
C LEU A 87 -3.71 -3.05 2.26
N CYS A 88 -2.95 -2.75 3.33
CA CYS A 88 -3.17 -3.35 4.64
C CYS A 88 -4.57 -3.01 5.20
N ASP A 89 -5.00 -1.75 5.09
CA ASP A 89 -6.30 -1.29 5.59
C ASP A 89 -7.46 -1.95 4.85
N MET A 90 -7.37 -2.06 3.51
CA MET A 90 -8.35 -2.76 2.70
C MET A 90 -8.40 -4.25 3.04
N LEU A 91 -7.23 -4.91 3.15
CA LEU A 91 -7.17 -6.32 3.56
C LEU A 91 -7.78 -6.53 4.94
N ALA A 92 -7.52 -5.64 5.90
CA ALA A 92 -8.09 -5.71 7.25
C ALA A 92 -9.63 -5.72 7.25
N CYS A 93 -10.27 -5.00 6.33
CA CYS A 93 -11.73 -5.03 6.16
C CYS A 93 -12.27 -6.41 5.71
N TYR A 94 -11.51 -7.17 4.90
CA TYR A 94 -11.95 -8.46 4.35
C TYR A 94 -11.60 -9.65 5.25
N VAL A 95 -10.61 -9.50 6.12
CA VAL A 95 -10.04 -10.61 6.90
C VAL A 95 -10.35 -10.52 8.39
N SER A 96 -11.24 -9.60 8.81
CA SER A 96 -11.64 -9.42 10.21
C SER A 96 -12.09 -10.72 10.86
N ASP A 97 -12.85 -11.53 10.12
CA ASP A 97 -13.47 -12.75 10.63
C ASP A 97 -12.64 -14.00 10.33
N GLN A 98 -11.82 -13.96 9.27
CA GLN A 98 -10.97 -15.07 8.84
C GLN A 98 -9.59 -14.59 8.36
N PRO A 99 -8.67 -14.29 9.29
CA PRO A 99 -7.34 -13.75 9.01
C PRO A 99 -6.51 -14.58 8.02
N ALA A 100 -6.71 -15.90 7.95
CA ALA A 100 -5.95 -16.81 7.08
C ALA A 100 -6.36 -16.75 5.60
N ASN A 101 -7.42 -16.03 5.23
CA ASN A 101 -7.91 -15.94 3.85
C ASN A 101 -7.42 -14.69 3.10
N TRP A 102 -6.47 -13.93 3.65
CA TRP A 102 -5.98 -12.70 3.01
C TRP A 102 -5.46 -12.95 1.59
N ASP A 103 -4.91 -14.14 1.30
CA ASP A 103 -4.39 -14.53 -0.01
C ASP A 103 -5.51 -14.65 -1.07
N LYS A 104 -6.72 -15.01 -0.65
CA LYS A 104 -7.90 -15.09 -1.53
C LYS A 104 -8.43 -13.70 -1.88
N TYR A 105 -8.34 -12.76 -0.95
CA TYR A 105 -8.84 -11.40 -1.13
C TYR A 105 -7.84 -10.46 -1.80
N LEU A 106 -6.55 -10.82 -1.80
CA LEU A 106 -5.48 -10.01 -2.38
C LEU A 106 -5.77 -9.55 -3.82
N PRO A 107 -6.19 -10.43 -4.76
CA PRO A 107 -6.50 -9.99 -6.13
C PRO A 107 -7.66 -8.98 -6.20
N PHE A 108 -8.67 -9.14 -5.36
CA PHE A 108 -9.83 -8.24 -5.31
C PHE A 108 -9.44 -6.87 -4.76
N VAL A 109 -8.62 -6.83 -3.71
CA VAL A 109 -8.13 -5.58 -3.14
C VAL A 109 -7.24 -4.84 -4.14
N THR A 110 -6.34 -5.55 -4.84
CA THR A 110 -5.52 -4.96 -5.91
C THR A 110 -6.36 -4.40 -7.05
N PHE A 111 -7.41 -5.13 -7.46
CA PHE A 111 -8.34 -4.66 -8.49
C PHE A 111 -9.06 -3.37 -8.08
N VAL A 112 -9.63 -3.34 -6.86
CA VAL A 112 -10.31 -2.16 -6.33
C VAL A 112 -9.35 -0.97 -6.26
N TYR A 113 -8.11 -1.18 -5.82
CA TYR A 113 -7.12 -0.11 -5.79
C TYR A 113 -6.78 0.42 -7.19
N ASN A 114 -6.55 -0.46 -8.15
CA ASN A 114 -6.15 -0.08 -9.52
C ASN A 114 -7.27 0.62 -10.31
N THR A 115 -8.53 0.40 -9.92
CA THR A 115 -9.72 0.98 -10.57
C THR A 115 -10.31 2.16 -9.80
N ALA A 116 -9.88 2.41 -8.57
CA ALA A 116 -10.31 3.56 -7.78
C ALA A 116 -9.44 4.80 -8.06
N LYS A 117 -10.08 5.97 -8.13
CA LYS A 117 -9.38 7.26 -8.28
C LYS A 117 -8.55 7.55 -7.04
N GLN A 118 -7.28 7.91 -7.26
CA GLN A 118 -6.37 8.26 -6.17
C GLN A 118 -6.36 9.76 -5.94
N ALA A 119 -6.40 10.19 -4.68
CA ALA A 119 -6.44 11.61 -4.34
C ALA A 119 -5.28 12.46 -4.92
N PRO A 120 -4.03 11.96 -5.02
CA PRO A 120 -2.93 12.74 -5.60
C PRO A 120 -3.13 12.98 -7.10
N THR A 121 -3.51 11.96 -7.86
CA THR A 121 -3.56 12.02 -9.32
C THR A 121 -4.94 12.37 -9.86
N GLN A 122 -6.00 12.25 -9.04
CA GLN A 122 -7.42 12.31 -9.43
C GLN A 122 -7.84 11.30 -10.51
N GLU A 123 -6.93 10.38 -10.84
CA GLU A 123 -7.07 9.34 -11.84
C GLU A 123 -6.89 7.96 -11.23
N THR A 124 -7.29 6.93 -11.97
CA THR A 124 -7.08 5.54 -11.57
C THR A 124 -5.67 5.10 -11.95
N PRO A 125 -4.98 4.28 -11.14
CA PRO A 125 -3.67 3.74 -11.53
C PRO A 125 -3.72 2.97 -12.85
N PHE A 126 -4.83 2.29 -13.12
CA PHE A 126 -5.05 1.60 -14.40
C PHE A 126 -5.04 2.58 -15.58
N PHE A 127 -5.80 3.68 -15.49
CA PHE A 127 -5.84 4.71 -16.54
C PHE A 127 -4.47 5.36 -16.77
N LEU A 128 -3.75 5.70 -15.71
CA LEU A 128 -2.41 6.30 -15.83
C LEU A 128 -1.39 5.38 -16.50
N PHE A 129 -1.63 4.08 -16.44
CA PHE A 129 -0.72 3.07 -16.96
C PHE A 129 -1.08 2.63 -18.40
N PHE A 130 -2.37 2.52 -18.72
CA PHE A 130 -2.84 1.99 -20.00
C PHE A 130 -3.44 3.05 -20.95
N GLY A 131 -3.76 4.25 -20.45
CA GLY A 131 -4.61 5.23 -21.15
C GLY A 131 -6.08 4.85 -21.09
#